data_AF-A0A6C0I4C8-F1
#
_entry.id   AF-A0A6C0I4C8-F1
#
_cell.length_a   1.000
_cell.length_b   1.000
_cell.length_c   1.000
_cell.angle_alpha   90.00
_cell.angle_beta   90.00
_cell.angle_gamma   90.00
#
_symmetry.space_group_name_H-M   'P 1'
#
loop_
_entity.id
_entity.type
_entity.pdbx_description
1 polymer ?
#
loop_
_entity_poly.entity_id
_entity_poly.type
_entity_poly.pdbx_seq_one_letter_code
_entity_poly.pdbx_strand_id
1 'polypeptide(L)'
;MSNYDKYSRSFGWNKTGNSSSSVVERGRLPKPPTSVSMCIPRIESQIERTYIQQVFSKLNIGHIERLTEIPLRNDNTHKRIIIKLSWNDTTLSEMIQTRLKEDKTVKVVHDSPWSFWKVVRAN
;
A
#
# COMPACT_ATOMS: atom_id res chain seq x y z
N MET A 1 24.47 -14.25 -24.33
CA MET A 1 25.17 -13.69 -23.16
C MET A 1 25.90 -12.45 -23.62
N SER A 2 25.45 -11.26 -23.22
CA SER A 2 26.10 -10.00 -23.58
C SER A 2 26.23 -9.14 -22.33
N ASN A 3 27.47 -9.00 -21.87
CA ASN A 3 27.87 -8.16 -20.74
C ASN A 3 27.86 -6.71 -21.19
N TYR A 4 27.09 -5.87 -20.50
CA TYR A 4 27.11 -4.43 -20.71
C TYR A 4 28.34 -3.80 -20.05
N ASP A 5 29.10 -3.11 -20.89
CA ASP A 5 30.35 -2.42 -20.64
C ASP A 5 30.24 -1.20 -19.69
N LYS A 6 31.28 -1.07 -18.87
CA LYS A 6 32.03 0.16 -18.54
C LYS A 6 31.24 1.47 -18.42
N TYR A 7 30.93 1.85 -17.18
CA TYR A 7 30.81 3.27 -16.81
C TYR A 7 32.13 3.77 -16.20
N SER A 8 32.94 4.40 -17.04
CA SER A 8 33.97 5.37 -16.64
C SER A 8 33.50 6.75 -17.09
N ARG A 9 33.34 7.67 -16.14
CA ARG A 9 33.44 9.11 -16.36
C ARG A 9 33.65 9.80 -15.01
N SER A 10 34.93 10.08 -14.77
CA SER A 10 35.43 11.04 -13.80
C SER A 10 34.89 12.43 -14.09
N PHE A 11 34.34 13.10 -13.07
CA PHE A 11 34.16 14.55 -13.07
C PHE A 11 34.62 15.10 -11.73
N GLY A 12 35.78 15.76 -11.76
CA GLY A 12 36.30 16.54 -10.65
C GLY A 12 35.54 17.87 -10.53
N TRP A 13 35.30 18.30 -9.29
CA TRP A 13 34.82 19.64 -8.98
C TRP A 13 35.82 20.30 -8.02
N ASN A 14 36.40 21.41 -8.47
CA ASN A 14 37.22 22.30 -7.66
C ASN A 14 36.32 23.16 -6.75
N LYS A 15 36.79 23.39 -5.52
CA LYS A 15 36.16 24.21 -4.48
C LYS A 15 36.41 25.70 -4.72
N THR A 16 35.38 26.54 -4.53
CA THR A 16 35.50 27.83 -3.86
C THR A 16 34.27 28.03 -2.98
N GLY A 17 34.49 28.45 -1.73
CA GLY A 17 33.49 28.44 -0.67
C GLY A 17 32.72 29.76 -0.53
N ASN A 18 31.60 29.68 0.18
CA ASN A 18 31.26 30.69 1.16
C ASN A 18 30.55 30.02 2.33
N SER A 19 31.07 30.24 3.54
CA SER A 19 30.57 29.69 4.79
C SER A 19 29.43 30.55 5.32
N SER A 20 28.29 29.94 5.65
CA SER A 20 27.39 30.43 6.70
C SER A 20 26.55 29.27 7.21
N SER A 21 26.87 28.87 8.45
CA SER A 21 26.10 28.07 9.41
C SER A 21 25.42 26.79 8.92
N SER A 22 26.14 25.69 9.14
CA SER A 22 25.66 24.32 9.15
C SER A 22 24.60 24.07 10.23
N VAL A 23 23.34 23.92 9.81
CA VAL A 23 22.49 22.90 10.41
C VAL A 23 22.57 21.72 9.44
N VAL A 24 23.35 20.70 9.79
CA VAL A 24 23.42 19.45 9.03
C VAL A 24 22.09 18.74 9.26
N GLU A 25 21.07 19.12 8.49
CA GLU A 25 19.83 18.39 8.42
C GLU A 25 20.17 17.05 7.78
N ARG A 26 20.33 16.02 8.63
CA ARG A 26 20.62 14.63 8.21
C ARG A 26 19.64 14.28 7.10
N GLY A 27 20.14 14.26 5.86
CA GLY A 27 19.34 14.06 4.68
C GLY A 27 18.49 12.81 4.85
N ARG A 28 17.19 12.98 5.04
CA ARG A 28 16.26 11.88 4.90
C ARG A 28 16.34 11.47 3.44
N LEU A 29 16.87 10.28 3.18
CA LEU A 29 16.64 9.58 1.92
C LEU A 29 15.16 9.75 1.57
N PRO A 30 14.81 10.03 0.29
CA PRO A 30 13.41 10.10 -0.11
C PRO A 30 12.76 8.81 0.38
N LYS A 31 11.80 8.94 1.30
CA LYS A 31 11.10 7.77 1.82
C LYS A 31 10.56 7.05 0.60
N PRO A 32 10.86 5.74 0.42
CA PRO A 32 10.28 5.00 -0.67
C PRO A 32 8.76 5.19 -0.60
N PRO A 33 8.08 5.32 -1.75
CA PRO A 33 6.65 5.61 -1.78
C PRO A 33 5.95 4.68 -0.79
N THR A 34 5.32 5.27 0.23
CA THR A 34 4.70 4.49 1.30
C THR A 34 3.59 3.67 0.68
N SER A 35 3.75 2.35 0.67
CA SER A 35 2.74 1.45 0.11
C SER A 35 1.44 1.62 0.88
N VAL A 36 0.40 2.05 0.17
CA VAL A 36 -0.93 2.26 0.76
C VAL A 36 -1.46 0.90 1.18
N SER A 37 -1.79 0.77 2.46
CA SER A 37 -2.43 -0.43 3.00
C SER A 37 -3.94 -0.20 3.11
N MET A 38 -4.70 -1.27 2.92
CA MET A 38 -6.16 -1.25 2.95
C MET A 38 -6.69 -1.82 4.26
N CYS A 39 -7.84 -1.33 4.68
CA CYS A 39 -8.54 -1.77 5.88
C CYS A 39 -10.01 -2.05 5.54
N ILE A 40 -10.52 -3.21 5.97
CA ILE A 40 -11.95 -3.47 6.11
C ILE A 40 -12.25 -3.29 7.61
N PRO A 41 -12.87 -2.17 8.02
CA PRO A 41 -12.98 -1.82 9.43
C PRO A 41 -13.82 -2.82 10.24
N ARG A 42 -14.84 -3.38 9.60
CA ARG A 42 -15.82 -4.28 10.21
C ARG A 42 -16.29 -5.28 9.17
N ILE A 43 -16.01 -6.55 9.44
CA ILE A 43 -16.49 -7.72 8.71
C ILE A 43 -16.89 -8.78 9.74
N GLU A 44 -17.82 -9.65 9.40
CA GLU A 44 -18.25 -10.71 10.31
C GLU A 44 -17.11 -11.69 10.62
N SER A 45 -17.02 -12.15 11.87
CA SER A 45 -15.89 -12.96 12.33
C SER A 45 -15.85 -14.35 11.70
N GLN A 46 -17.01 -14.90 11.30
CA GLN A 46 -17.12 -16.18 10.60
C GLN A 46 -16.58 -16.15 9.16
N ILE A 47 -16.36 -14.98 8.56
CA ILE A 47 -15.85 -14.92 7.19
C ILE A 47 -14.40 -15.39 7.17
N GLU A 48 -14.13 -16.43 6.38
CA GLU A 48 -12.81 -17.03 6.31
C GLU A 48 -11.78 -16.11 5.62
N ARG A 49 -10.54 -16.21 6.07
CA ARG A 49 -9.38 -15.54 5.46
C ARG A 49 -9.26 -15.85 3.97
N THR A 50 -9.42 -17.12 3.63
CA THR A 50 -9.33 -17.68 2.27
C THR A 50 -10.32 -17.00 1.34
N TYR A 51 -11.55 -16.78 1.80
CA TYR A 51 -12.58 -16.08 1.05
C TYR A 51 -12.19 -14.63 0.75
N ILE A 52 -11.70 -13.90 1.76
CA ILE A 52 -11.22 -12.52 1.57
C ILE A 52 -10.08 -12.50 0.54
N GLN A 53 -9.11 -13.41 0.65
CA GLN A 53 -8.02 -13.50 -0.32
C GLN A 53 -8.54 -13.75 -1.74
N GLN A 54 -9.48 -14.67 -1.92
CA GLN A 54 -10.08 -14.95 -3.23
C GLN A 54 -10.78 -13.73 -3.82
N VAL A 55 -11.55 -12.98 -3.02
CA VAL A 55 -12.22 -11.76 -3.47
C VAL A 55 -11.20 -10.72 -3.96
N PHE A 56 -10.15 -10.46 -3.19
CA PHE A 56 -9.13 -9.48 -3.58
C PHE A 56 -8.25 -9.95 -4.74
N SER A 57 -7.95 -11.24 -4.85
CA SER A 57 -7.24 -11.80 -6.00
C SER A 57 -8.03 -11.65 -7.30
N LYS A 58 -9.36 -11.79 -7.26
CA LYS A 58 -10.25 -11.59 -8.42
C LYS A 58 -10.26 -10.15 -8.93
N LEU A 59 -9.96 -9.16 -8.08
CA LEU A 59 -9.89 -7.75 -8.49
C LEU A 59 -8.66 -7.45 -9.37
N ASN A 60 -7.63 -8.29 -9.35
CA ASN A 60 -6.39 -8.13 -10.10
C ASN A 60 -5.67 -6.77 -9.89
N ILE A 61 -5.79 -6.21 -8.68
CA ILE A 61 -5.20 -4.90 -8.32
C ILE A 61 -3.77 -5.01 -7.77
N GLY A 62 -3.29 -6.24 -7.54
CA GLY A 62 -2.00 -6.51 -6.93
C GLY A 62 -1.94 -7.89 -6.28
N HIS A 63 -0.78 -8.22 -5.71
CA HIS A 63 -0.56 -9.41 -4.92
C HIS A 63 -0.69 -9.12 -3.42
N ILE A 64 -1.40 -9.98 -2.67
CA ILE A 64 -1.54 -9.84 -1.22
C ILE A 64 -0.24 -10.26 -0.54
N GLU A 65 0.52 -9.29 -0.02
CA GLU A 65 1.72 -9.56 0.78
C GLU A 65 1.37 -10.05 2.18
N ARG A 66 0.36 -9.41 2.79
CA ARG A 66 -0.05 -9.70 4.16
C ARG A 66 -1.52 -9.41 4.35
N LEU A 67 -2.21 -10.34 5.00
CA LEU A 67 -3.55 -10.15 5.53
C LEU A 67 -3.50 -10.37 7.04
N THR A 68 -3.97 -9.39 7.81
CA THR A 68 -3.99 -9.44 9.28
C THR A 68 -5.43 -9.32 9.75
N GLU A 69 -5.86 -10.26 10.59
CA GLU A 69 -7.19 -10.28 11.20
C GLU A 69 -7.06 -9.80 12.64
N ILE A 70 -7.89 -8.82 13.01
CA ILE A 70 -7.86 -8.20 14.32
C ILE A 70 -9.29 -8.22 14.86
N PRO A 71 -9.61 -9.01 15.90
CA PRO A 71 -10.93 -8.99 16.51
C PRO A 71 -11.24 -7.60 17.09
N LEU A 72 -12.51 -7.19 17.07
CA LEU A 72 -12.90 -5.93 17.72
C LEU A 72 -12.96 -6.14 19.23
N ARG A 73 -12.45 -5.17 20.01
CA ARG A 73 -12.35 -5.28 21.47
C ARG A 73 -13.70 -5.47 22.17
N ASN A 74 -14.74 -4.83 21.63
CA ASN A 74 -16.08 -4.78 22.24
C ASN A 74 -17.11 -5.62 21.47
N ASP A 75 -16.70 -6.31 20.40
CA ASP A 75 -17.60 -7.05 19.50
C ASP A 75 -16.87 -8.28 18.96
N ASN A 76 -17.18 -9.45 19.52
CA ASN A 76 -16.59 -10.72 19.10
C ASN A 76 -17.22 -11.30 17.83
N THR A 77 -18.34 -10.74 17.37
CA THR A 77 -19.03 -11.16 16.14
C THR A 77 -18.42 -10.52 14.90
N HIS A 78 -17.51 -9.56 15.09
CA HIS A 78 -16.85 -8.86 13.99
C HIS A 78 -15.34 -8.76 14.20
N LYS A 79 -14.65 -8.61 13.08
CA LYS A 79 -13.21 -8.38 13.03
C LYS A 79 -12.89 -7.26 12.05
N ARG A 80 -11.68 -6.74 12.17
CA ARG A 80 -11.04 -5.82 11.24
C ARG A 80 -10.02 -6.59 10.42
N ILE A 81 -9.93 -6.28 9.14
CA ILE A 81 -8.95 -6.86 8.23
C ILE A 81 -8.01 -5.75 7.77
N ILE A 82 -6.70 -5.97 7.89
CA ILE A 82 -5.69 -5.11 7.29
C ILE A 82 -5.01 -5.89 6.17
N ILE A 83 -5.01 -5.31 4.97
CA ILE A 83 -4.48 -5.92 3.75
C ILE A 83 -3.35 -5.05 3.24
N LYS A 84 -2.16 -5.64 3.16
CA LYS A 84 -0.99 -5.06 2.49
C LYS A 84 -0.86 -5.69 1.12
N LEU A 85 -0.83 -4.85 0.09
CA LEU A 85 -0.68 -5.27 -1.30
C LEU A 85 0.68 -4.82 -1.85
N SER A 86 1.26 -5.67 -2.69
CA SER A 86 2.14 -5.23 -3.78
C SER A 86 1.24 -4.85 -4.94
N TRP A 87 1.10 -3.55 -5.19
CA TRP A 87 0.18 -3.02 -6.20
C TRP A 87 0.67 -3.33 -7.62
N ASN A 88 -0.27 -3.60 -8.53
CA ASN A 88 0.00 -3.66 -9.96
C ASN A 88 -0.04 -2.25 -10.58
N ASP A 89 0.56 -2.08 -11.76
CA ASP A 89 0.49 -0.84 -12.55
C ASP A 89 -0.72 -0.89 -13.50
N THR A 90 -1.92 -0.73 -12.95
CA THR A 90 -3.17 -0.71 -13.71
C THR A 90 -3.97 0.54 -13.37
N THR A 91 -4.83 0.99 -14.29
CA THR A 91 -5.69 2.16 -14.04
C THR A 91 -6.61 1.97 -12.83
N LEU A 92 -7.11 0.74 -12.62
CA LEU A 92 -7.95 0.40 -11.47
C LEU A 92 -7.18 0.48 -10.14
N SER A 93 -5.97 -0.10 -10.08
CA SER A 93 -5.13 -0.05 -8.88
C SER A 93 -4.71 1.39 -8.57
N GLU A 94 -4.36 2.20 -9.57
CA GLU A 94 -4.06 3.63 -9.40
C GLU A 94 -5.26 4.42 -8.89
N MET A 95 -6.45 4.19 -9.45
CA MET A 95 -7.68 4.83 -9.00
C MET A 95 -7.98 4.50 -7.54
N ILE A 96 -7.90 3.21 -7.16
CA ILE A 96 -8.12 2.76 -5.78
C ILE A 96 -7.09 3.40 -4.84
N GLN A 97 -5.81 3.34 -5.19
CA GLN A 97 -4.74 3.97 -4.41
C GLN A 97 -4.97 5.46 -4.21
N THR A 98 -5.38 6.19 -5.25
CA THR A 98 -5.67 7.62 -5.19
C THR A 98 -6.81 7.90 -4.23
N ARG A 99 -7.93 7.17 -4.35
CA ARG A 99 -9.08 7.32 -3.43
C ARG A 99 -8.68 7.04 -1.98
N LEU A 100 -7.88 6.00 -1.73
CA LEU A 100 -7.41 5.67 -0.40
C LEU A 100 -6.45 6.74 0.16
N LYS A 101 -5.58 7.33 -0.68
CA LYS A 101 -4.71 8.45 -0.27
C LYS A 101 -5.50 9.71 0.09
N GLU A 102 -6.66 9.90 -0.53
CA GLU A 102 -7.62 10.98 -0.24
C GLU A 102 -8.60 10.63 0.90
N ASP A 103 -8.35 9.55 1.65
CA ASP A 103 -9.20 9.05 2.74
C ASP A 103 -10.66 8.75 2.32
N LYS A 104 -10.88 8.51 1.02
CA LYS A 104 -12.18 8.12 0.47
C LYS A 104 -12.39 6.61 0.64
N THR A 105 -13.66 6.25 0.84
CA THR A 105 -14.07 4.83 0.91
C THR A 105 -14.16 4.23 -0.49
N VAL A 106 -13.73 2.98 -0.62
CA VAL A 106 -13.93 2.12 -1.79
C VAL A 106 -14.90 1.01 -1.41
N LYS A 107 -15.84 0.68 -2.28
CA LYS A 107 -16.78 -0.44 -2.08
C LYS A 107 -16.32 -1.63 -2.90
N VAL A 108 -16.14 -2.79 -2.26
CA VAL A 108 -15.79 -4.04 -2.93
C VAL A 108 -17.00 -4.96 -2.87
N VAL A 109 -17.60 -5.25 -4.03
CA VAL A 109 -18.73 -6.19 -4.15
C VAL A 109 -18.18 -7.62 -4.09
N HIS A 110 -18.83 -8.48 -3.31
CA HIS A 110 -18.49 -9.91 -3.20
C HIS A 110 -19.72 -10.78 -3.58
N ASP A 111 -19.76 -12.07 -3.21
CA ASP A 111 -20.63 -13.16 -3.75
C ASP A 111 -22.11 -12.91 -4.11
N SER A 112 -22.72 -11.78 -3.76
CA SER A 112 -24.09 -11.43 -4.16
C SER A 112 -24.20 -9.95 -4.54
N PRO A 113 -25.01 -9.60 -5.56
CA PRO A 113 -25.13 -8.23 -6.10
C PRO A 113 -25.51 -7.14 -5.08
N TRP A 114 -25.95 -7.52 -3.89
CA TRP A 114 -26.40 -6.59 -2.84
C TRP A 114 -25.39 -6.41 -1.70
N SER A 115 -24.32 -7.22 -1.64
CA SER A 115 -23.36 -7.19 -0.54
C SER A 115 -22.02 -6.60 -0.96
N PHE A 116 -21.54 -5.63 -0.17
CA PHE A 116 -20.24 -4.99 -0.39
C PHE A 116 -19.52 -4.71 0.92
N TRP A 117 -18.20 -4.83 0.89
CA TRP A 117 -17.34 -4.37 1.97
C TRP A 117 -16.90 -2.93 1.75
N LYS A 118 -16.90 -2.15 2.83
CA LYS A 118 -16.28 -0.83 2.86
C LYS A 118 -14.79 -0.99 3.11
N VAL A 119 -13.99 -0.52 2.16
CA VAL A 119 -12.53 -0.50 2.24
C VAL A 119 -12.08 0.94 2.41
N VAL A 120 -11.24 1.18 3.40
CA VAL A 120 -10.65 2.48 3.73
C VAL A 120 -9.14 2.34 3.84
N ARG A 121 -8.43 3.46 3.94
CA ARG A 121 -6.99 3.47 4.21
C ARG A 121 -6.72 2.87 5.59
N ALA A 122 -5.71 2.01 5.69
CA ALA A 122 -5.19 1.56 6.97
C ALA A 122 -4.25 2.64 7.55
N ASN A 123 -4.46 2.98 8.82
CA ASN A 123 -3.63 3.90 9.60
C ASN A 123 -2.47 3.18 10.28
#